data_AF-A0A672NXZ8-F1
#
_entry.id   AF-A0A672NXZ8-F1
#
_cell.length_a   1.000
_cell.length_b   1.000
_cell.length_c   1.000
_cell.angle_alpha   90.00
_cell.angle_beta   90.00
_cell.angle_gamma   90.00
#
_symmetry.space_group_name_H-M   'P 1'
#
loop_
_entity.id
_entity.type
_entity.pdbx_description
1 polymer ?
#
loop_
_entity_poly.entity_id
_entity_poly.type
_entity_poly.pdbx_seq_one_letter_code
_entity_poly.pdbx_strand_id
1 'polypeptide(L)'
;LSNVISYFFMDNFPQHWWLMPINYNCKLQKDLWINIFSHLSGLRADLKGSLFGQHIASDVVLKTVSSFMTDSNPNKPLVFSFHGTTGTGKSHVTKIIARNLYKKGEQSKHIHLFISDLHFPDKRNLDTYTAQLKQWIHGNVSNFPRSMFIFDEMDRMHPRLIDTLKPFLDNNDNVDGVSFNKHVCSAGGFSHSSLINKHLIDHYVPFLPLELKHVRQCVMAEMVHLNMTQDSDLADEVARDMPYYPEEERIYAFKGCKSVRQKLPLYK
;
A
#
# COMPACT_ATOMS: atom_id res chain seq x y z
N LEU A 1 -14.88 2.03 11.12
CA LEU A 1 -13.67 1.23 10.80
C LEU A 1 -13.08 1.86 9.56
N SER A 2 -11.92 2.52 9.66
CA SER A 2 -11.29 3.09 8.45
C SER A 2 -10.65 1.96 7.65
N ASN A 3 -10.90 1.93 6.34
CA ASN A 3 -10.32 0.92 5.44
C ASN A 3 -9.31 1.58 4.50
N VAL A 4 -8.16 0.92 4.32
CA VAL A 4 -7.16 1.31 3.33
C VAL A 4 -7.01 0.17 2.35
N ILE A 5 -7.28 0.42 1.08
CA ILE A 5 -6.97 -0.55 0.03
C ILE A 5 -5.73 -0.06 -0.69
N SER A 6 -4.75 -0.94 -0.84
CA SER A 6 -3.56 -0.67 -1.63
C SER A 6 -3.41 -1.75 -2.66
N TYR A 7 -3.28 -1.36 -3.90
CA TYR A 7 -3.03 -2.31 -4.98
C TYR A 7 -1.79 -1.92 -5.79
N PHE A 8 -1.14 -2.96 -6.30
CA PHE A 8 0.09 -2.94 -7.07
C PHE A 8 -0.21 -3.56 -8.43
N PHE A 9 0.07 -2.84 -9.51
CA PHE A 9 -0.12 -3.39 -10.85
C PHE A 9 1.03 -4.31 -11.31
N MET A 10 0.69 -5.19 -12.25
CA MET A 10 1.53 -6.24 -12.83
C MET A 10 2.66 -5.69 -13.70
N ASP A 11 3.79 -6.41 -13.67
CA ASP A 11 4.87 -6.28 -14.64
C ASP A 11 4.99 -7.60 -15.41
N ASN A 12 5.39 -7.53 -16.68
CA ASN A 12 5.57 -8.68 -17.55
C ASN A 12 7.00 -8.58 -18.16
N PHE A 13 7.95 -9.38 -17.66
CA PHE A 13 9.32 -9.43 -18.21
C PHE A 13 9.72 -10.89 -18.51
N PRO A 14 9.88 -11.28 -19.78
CA PRO A 14 10.34 -12.63 -20.13
C PRO A 14 11.81 -12.82 -19.72
N GLN A 15 12.13 -13.91 -19.03
CA GLN A 15 13.48 -14.25 -18.58
C GLN A 15 14.50 -14.53 -19.72
N HIS A 16 14.11 -14.48 -21.00
CA HIS A 16 15.00 -14.82 -22.13
C HIS A 16 15.72 -13.62 -22.80
N TRP A 17 15.57 -12.39 -22.28
CA TRP A 17 16.05 -11.16 -22.94
C TRP A 17 17.44 -10.68 -22.50
N TRP A 18 18.22 -11.50 -21.78
CA TRP A 18 19.59 -11.15 -21.36
C TRP A 18 20.64 -11.17 -22.48
N LEU A 19 20.26 -11.49 -23.73
CA LEU A 19 21.18 -11.63 -24.87
C LEU A 19 20.82 -10.75 -26.09
N MET A 20 20.22 -9.57 -25.89
CA MET A 20 20.08 -8.60 -26.99
C MET A 20 20.86 -7.30 -26.73
N PRO A 21 21.40 -6.65 -27.79
CA PRO A 21 22.20 -5.44 -27.65
C PRO A 21 21.39 -4.31 -27.00
N ILE A 22 22.09 -3.45 -26.27
CA ILE A 22 21.67 -2.39 -25.33
C ILE A 22 20.71 -1.31 -25.90
N ASN A 23 20.08 -1.49 -27.08
CA ASN A 23 19.34 -0.43 -27.76
C ASN A 23 17.79 -0.46 -27.63
N TYR A 24 17.23 -1.27 -26.73
CA TYR A 24 15.82 -1.19 -26.38
C TYR A 24 15.64 -0.50 -25.03
N ASN A 25 15.38 0.80 -25.08
CA ASN A 25 15.28 1.68 -23.93
C ASN A 25 13.92 1.50 -23.24
N CYS A 26 13.73 0.37 -22.54
CA CYS A 26 12.61 0.20 -21.62
C CYS A 26 12.91 1.04 -20.36
N LYS A 27 12.34 2.26 -20.30
CA LYS A 27 12.50 3.23 -19.18
C LYS A 27 12.09 2.68 -17.79
N LEU A 28 11.53 1.48 -17.74
CA LEU A 28 10.96 0.80 -16.58
C LEU A 28 11.96 0.44 -15.47
N GLN A 29 13.24 0.22 -15.81
CA GLN A 29 14.21 -0.28 -14.83
C GLN A 29 14.83 0.78 -13.90
N LYS A 30 14.72 2.08 -14.21
CA LYS A 30 15.48 3.09 -13.44
C LYS A 30 14.89 3.42 -12.08
N ASP A 31 13.58 3.28 -11.89
CA ASP A 31 12.87 3.77 -10.70
C ASP A 31 12.51 2.67 -9.66
N LEU A 32 12.50 1.39 -10.07
CA LEU A 32 12.33 0.24 -9.18
C LEU A 32 13.69 -0.27 -8.67
N TRP A 33 13.72 -0.87 -7.49
CA TRP A 33 14.88 -1.63 -7.05
C TRP A 33 14.95 -3.00 -7.76
N ILE A 34 16.00 -3.26 -8.53
CA ILE A 34 16.14 -4.47 -9.36
C ILE A 34 16.70 -5.68 -8.56
N ASN A 35 17.34 -5.46 -7.40
CA ASN A 35 17.98 -6.54 -6.64
C ASN A 35 17.03 -7.19 -5.62
N ILE A 36 16.14 -8.06 -6.10
CA ILE A 36 15.06 -8.71 -5.32
C ILE A 36 15.58 -9.32 -3.99
N PHE A 37 16.76 -9.95 -3.97
CA PHE A 37 17.23 -10.71 -2.81
C PHE A 37 17.61 -9.84 -1.59
N SER A 38 18.21 -8.66 -1.81
CA SER A 38 18.53 -7.71 -0.73
C SER A 38 17.30 -6.96 -0.19
N HIS A 39 16.21 -6.90 -0.96
CA HIS A 39 15.01 -6.16 -0.57
C HIS A 39 14.00 -6.98 0.21
N LEU A 40 13.95 -8.31 0.02
CA LEU A 40 13.10 -9.17 0.86
C LEU A 40 13.59 -9.18 2.32
N SER A 41 14.90 -9.09 2.55
CA SER A 41 15.47 -8.94 3.89
C SER A 41 15.16 -7.56 4.48
N GLY A 42 15.24 -6.48 3.68
CA GLY A 42 14.84 -5.13 4.08
C GLY A 42 13.37 -5.02 4.46
N LEU A 43 12.46 -5.52 3.62
CA LEU A 43 11.02 -5.52 3.88
C LEU A 43 10.69 -6.27 5.18
N ARG A 44 11.30 -7.44 5.38
CA ARG A 44 11.14 -8.22 6.61
C ARG A 44 11.64 -7.46 7.84
N ALA A 45 12.80 -6.80 7.74
CA ALA A 45 13.36 -6.03 8.83
C ALA A 45 12.47 -4.83 9.18
N ASP A 46 12.00 -4.08 8.18
CA ASP A 46 11.13 -2.92 8.40
C ASP A 46 9.77 -3.30 8.96
N LEU A 47 9.14 -4.38 8.47
CA LEU A 47 7.88 -4.88 9.01
C LEU A 47 8.03 -5.29 10.48
N LYS A 48 9.12 -5.99 10.83
CA LYS A 48 9.38 -6.39 12.22
C LYS A 48 9.77 -5.22 13.13
N GLY A 49 10.54 -4.27 12.62
CA GLY A 49 11.08 -3.16 13.38
C GLY A 49 10.14 -1.95 13.50
N SER A 50 9.14 -1.82 12.62
CA SER A 50 8.30 -0.62 12.53
C SER A 50 6.79 -0.89 12.61
N LEU A 51 6.32 -2.13 12.44
CA LEU A 51 4.88 -2.47 12.48
C LEU A 51 4.49 -3.22 13.77
N PHE A 52 4.41 -2.47 14.87
CA PHE A 52 4.20 -3.05 16.20
C PHE A 52 2.82 -3.67 16.40
N GLY A 53 2.78 -4.88 16.98
CA GLY A 53 1.54 -5.57 17.34
C GLY A 53 0.77 -6.21 16.17
N GLN A 54 1.26 -6.09 14.93
CA GLN A 54 0.55 -6.52 13.72
C GLN A 54 1.18 -7.74 13.06
N HIS A 55 1.45 -8.80 13.82
CA HIS A 55 2.10 -10.01 13.32
C HIS A 55 1.36 -10.64 12.11
N ILE A 56 0.02 -10.69 12.14
CA ILE A 56 -0.80 -11.19 11.02
C ILE A 56 -0.56 -10.35 9.76
N ALA A 57 -0.62 -9.02 9.87
CA ALA A 57 -0.40 -8.13 8.74
C ALA A 57 1.04 -8.23 8.22
N SER A 58 2.02 -8.27 9.12
CA SER A 58 3.44 -8.43 8.76
C SER A 58 3.70 -9.72 7.99
N ASP A 59 3.16 -10.85 8.44
CA ASP A 59 3.37 -12.14 7.79
C ASP A 59 2.67 -12.23 6.43
N VAL A 60 1.42 -11.75 6.33
CA VAL A 60 0.67 -11.73 5.07
C VAL A 60 1.36 -10.80 4.07
N VAL A 61 1.70 -9.57 4.46
CA VAL A 61 2.37 -8.61 3.57
C VAL A 61 3.72 -9.16 3.12
N LEU A 62 4.55 -9.66 4.04
CA LEU A 62 5.86 -10.20 3.69
C LEU A 62 5.74 -11.35 2.69
N LYS A 63 4.90 -12.34 2.99
CA LYS A 63 4.73 -13.52 2.13
C LYS A 63 4.20 -13.14 0.75
N THR A 64 3.14 -12.34 0.71
CA THR A 64 2.46 -11.99 -0.53
C THR A 64 3.32 -11.08 -1.40
N VAL A 65 3.91 -10.01 -0.84
CA VAL A 65 4.80 -9.12 -1.61
C VAL A 65 6.03 -9.90 -2.09
N SER A 66 6.61 -10.76 -1.27
CA SER A 66 7.75 -11.59 -1.70
C SER A 66 7.38 -12.48 -2.88
N SER A 67 6.27 -13.21 -2.77
CA SER A 67 5.77 -14.10 -3.82
C SER A 67 5.51 -13.33 -5.11
N PHE A 68 4.83 -12.19 -5.03
CA PHE A 68 4.50 -11.35 -6.17
C PHE A 68 5.74 -10.79 -6.87
N MET A 69 6.75 -10.36 -6.11
CA MET A 69 7.97 -9.80 -6.66
C MET A 69 8.88 -10.85 -7.30
N THR A 70 8.77 -12.12 -6.88
CA THR A 70 9.50 -13.25 -7.47
C THR A 70 8.76 -13.93 -8.61
N ASP A 71 7.46 -13.70 -8.76
CA ASP A 71 6.65 -14.22 -9.86
C ASP A 71 7.02 -13.51 -11.17
N SER A 72 7.44 -14.26 -12.18
CA SER A 72 7.84 -13.74 -13.48
C SER A 72 6.67 -13.51 -14.43
N ASN A 73 5.50 -14.09 -14.15
CA ASN A 73 4.29 -13.90 -14.95
C ASN A 73 3.05 -13.95 -14.07
N PRO A 74 2.87 -12.94 -13.23
CA PRO A 74 1.66 -12.86 -12.45
C PRO A 74 0.47 -12.51 -13.36
N ASN A 75 -0.70 -13.09 -13.06
CA ASN A 75 -1.88 -13.05 -13.96
C ASN A 75 -2.95 -12.02 -13.55
N LYS A 76 -2.68 -11.23 -12.49
CA LYS A 76 -3.56 -10.17 -11.95
C LYS A 76 -2.82 -9.27 -10.96
N PRO A 77 -3.18 -7.98 -10.85
CA PRO A 77 -2.57 -7.08 -9.88
C PRO A 77 -2.69 -7.60 -8.44
N LEU A 78 -1.73 -7.23 -7.59
CA LEU A 78 -1.77 -7.55 -6.16
C LEU A 78 -2.59 -6.52 -5.40
N VAL A 79 -3.65 -6.96 -4.73
CA VAL A 79 -4.61 -6.11 -4.03
C VAL A 79 -4.68 -6.48 -2.55
N PHE A 80 -4.23 -5.57 -1.69
CA PHE A 80 -4.44 -5.65 -0.25
C PHE A 80 -5.62 -4.78 0.19
N SER A 81 -6.46 -5.32 1.05
CA SER A 81 -7.47 -4.56 1.78
C SER A 81 -7.16 -4.60 3.27
N PHE A 82 -6.63 -3.50 3.81
CA PHE A 82 -6.27 -3.36 5.21
C PHE A 82 -7.46 -2.82 6.02
N HIS A 83 -7.85 -3.56 7.05
CA HIS A 83 -9.02 -3.26 7.87
C HIS A 83 -8.66 -3.15 9.34
N GLY A 84 -9.20 -2.16 10.06
CA GLY A 84 -8.99 -2.05 11.51
C GLY A 84 -9.29 -0.67 12.06
N THR A 85 -9.02 -0.48 13.36
CA THR A 85 -9.19 0.81 14.02
C THR A 85 -8.16 1.85 13.57
N THR A 86 -8.39 3.12 13.85
CA THR A 86 -7.47 4.20 13.48
C THR A 86 -6.15 4.10 14.26
N GLY A 87 -5.04 4.47 13.62
CA GLY A 87 -3.72 4.55 14.27
C GLY A 87 -3.04 3.21 14.57
N THR A 88 -3.54 2.09 14.03
CA THR A 88 -2.93 0.76 14.15
C THR A 88 -1.86 0.47 13.11
N GLY A 89 -1.71 1.31 12.09
CA GLY A 89 -0.62 1.21 11.09
C GLY A 89 -1.04 0.88 9.66
N LYS A 90 -2.34 0.90 9.30
CA LYS A 90 -2.80 0.62 7.92
C LYS A 90 -2.11 1.48 6.85
N SER A 91 -2.14 2.81 6.98
CA SER A 91 -1.43 3.69 6.04
C SER A 91 0.09 3.71 6.30
N HIS A 92 0.58 3.10 7.38
CA HIS A 92 2.02 2.98 7.66
C HIS A 92 2.62 1.78 6.94
N VAL A 93 1.92 0.63 6.89
CA VAL A 93 2.43 -0.55 6.17
C VAL A 93 2.58 -0.30 4.68
N THR A 94 1.71 0.53 4.08
CA THR A 94 1.85 0.93 2.67
C THR A 94 3.13 1.72 2.42
N LYS A 95 3.53 2.57 3.36
CA LYS A 95 4.80 3.32 3.34
C LYS A 95 6.00 2.41 3.49
N ILE A 96 5.92 1.41 4.37
CA ILE A 96 6.96 0.38 4.51
C ILE A 96 7.14 -0.35 3.18
N ILE A 97 6.05 -0.82 2.56
CA ILE A 97 6.11 -1.48 1.25
C ILE A 97 6.72 -0.53 0.20
N ALA A 98 6.24 0.71 0.11
CA ALA A 98 6.74 1.71 -0.82
C ALA A 98 8.26 1.94 -0.73
N ARG A 99 8.79 2.13 0.49
CA ARG A 99 10.22 2.36 0.74
C ARG A 99 11.10 1.18 0.34
N ASN A 100 10.56 -0.04 0.43
CA ASN A 100 11.27 -1.26 0.07
C ASN A 100 11.17 -1.60 -1.43
N LEU A 101 10.12 -1.15 -2.12
CA LEU A 101 9.93 -1.44 -3.55
C LEU A 101 10.47 -0.34 -4.49
N TYR A 102 10.38 0.93 -4.09
CA TYR A 102 10.75 2.07 -4.93
C TYR A 102 12.00 2.80 -4.41
N LYS A 103 12.88 3.21 -5.33
CA LYS A 103 14.11 3.94 -4.96
C LYS A 103 13.86 5.23 -4.18
N LYS A 104 12.79 5.94 -4.53
CA LYS A 104 12.37 7.18 -3.84
C LYS A 104 11.36 6.92 -2.71
N GLY A 105 11.09 5.65 -2.39
CA GLY A 105 10.07 5.25 -1.42
C GLY A 105 8.74 5.95 -1.66
N GLU A 106 8.17 6.50 -0.60
CA GLU A 106 6.91 7.27 -0.62
C GLU A 106 6.90 8.48 -1.57
N GLN A 107 8.07 9.02 -1.90
CA GLN A 107 8.21 10.18 -2.81
C GLN A 107 8.32 9.76 -4.27
N SER A 108 8.14 8.46 -4.57
CA SER A 108 8.10 7.98 -5.94
C SER A 108 6.87 8.54 -6.66
N LYS A 109 7.10 9.09 -7.86
CA LYS A 109 6.02 9.58 -8.75
C LYS A 109 5.08 8.47 -9.23
N HIS A 110 5.47 7.21 -9.05
CA HIS A 110 4.71 6.01 -9.42
C HIS A 110 3.85 5.48 -8.27
N ILE A 111 3.79 6.22 -7.16
CA ILE A 111 2.88 5.97 -6.04
C ILE A 111 1.82 7.04 -6.04
N HIS A 112 0.56 6.63 -6.08
CA HIS A 112 -0.59 7.53 -6.17
C HIS A 112 -1.49 7.33 -4.96
N LEU A 113 -1.66 8.37 -4.15
CA LEU A 113 -2.52 8.37 -2.97
C LEU A 113 -3.84 9.08 -3.26
N PHE A 114 -4.94 8.39 -3.03
CA PHE A 114 -6.30 8.90 -3.11
C PHE A 114 -6.97 8.79 -1.74
N ILE A 115 -7.15 9.93 -1.08
CA ILE A 115 -7.95 10.07 0.15
C ILE A 115 -9.37 10.46 -0.27
N SER A 116 -10.37 9.66 0.12
CA SER A 116 -11.77 9.83 -0.32
C SER A 116 -12.30 11.25 -0.09
N ASP A 117 -12.27 11.71 1.15
CA ASP A 117 -12.89 12.99 1.55
C ASP A 117 -12.14 14.21 0.99
N LEU A 118 -10.87 14.04 0.58
CA LEU A 118 -10.05 15.11 0.01
C LEU A 118 -10.18 15.22 -1.51
N HIS A 119 -10.13 14.09 -2.21
CA HIS A 119 -10.11 14.07 -3.68
C HIS A 119 -11.52 14.00 -4.29
N PHE A 120 -12.49 13.46 -3.54
CA PHE A 120 -13.85 13.25 -4.01
C PHE A 120 -14.92 13.85 -3.06
N PRO A 121 -14.78 15.14 -2.65
CA PRO A 121 -15.63 15.72 -1.61
C PRO A 121 -17.08 15.95 -2.05
N ASP A 122 -17.31 16.33 -3.32
CA ASP A 122 -18.63 16.74 -3.82
C ASP A 122 -19.27 15.66 -4.68
N LYS A 123 -20.33 15.04 -4.14
CA LYS A 123 -21.08 13.98 -4.82
C LYS A 123 -21.72 14.41 -6.14
N ARG A 124 -21.90 15.71 -6.40
CA ARG A 124 -22.45 16.23 -7.67
C ARG A 124 -21.46 16.10 -8.83
N ASN A 125 -20.17 16.03 -8.54
CA ASN A 125 -19.10 15.92 -9.53
C ASN A 125 -18.68 14.46 -9.81
N LEU A 126 -19.49 13.50 -9.36
CA LEU A 126 -19.14 12.09 -9.39
C LEU A 126 -18.80 11.57 -10.80
N ASP A 127 -19.50 12.04 -11.83
CA ASP A 127 -19.21 11.67 -13.22
C ASP A 127 -17.82 12.15 -13.65
N THR A 128 -17.46 13.38 -13.31
CA THR A 128 -16.13 13.97 -13.55
C THR A 128 -15.05 13.19 -12.79
N TYR A 129 -15.30 12.88 -11.51
CA TYR A 129 -14.36 12.12 -10.68
C TYR A 129 -14.12 10.71 -11.20
N THR A 130 -15.18 10.01 -11.62
CA THR A 130 -15.07 8.69 -12.26
C THR A 130 -14.25 8.77 -13.54
N ALA A 131 -14.51 9.74 -14.42
CA ALA A 131 -13.77 9.90 -15.66
C ALA A 131 -12.28 10.21 -15.41
N GLN A 132 -11.98 11.15 -14.51
CA GLN A 132 -10.62 11.52 -14.13
C GLN A 132 -9.86 10.35 -13.49
N LEU A 133 -10.49 9.62 -12.56
CA LEU A 133 -9.88 8.48 -11.88
C LEU A 133 -9.53 7.37 -12.88
N LYS A 134 -10.48 7.03 -13.77
CA LYS A 134 -10.25 6.04 -14.83
C LYS A 134 -9.08 6.43 -15.73
N GLN A 135 -9.07 7.67 -16.21
CA GLN A 135 -8.00 8.17 -17.09
C GLN A 135 -6.65 8.23 -16.38
N TRP A 136 -6.62 8.63 -15.11
CA TRP A 136 -5.40 8.71 -14.31
C TRP A 136 -4.76 7.34 -14.10
N ILE A 137 -5.55 6.34 -13.70
CA ILE A 137 -5.07 4.97 -13.51
C ILE A 137 -4.54 4.43 -14.83
N HIS A 138 -5.34 4.51 -15.89
CA HIS A 138 -4.96 4.04 -17.21
C HIS A 138 -3.65 4.68 -17.72
N GLY A 139 -3.53 6.00 -17.62
CA GLY A 139 -2.34 6.73 -18.08
C GLY A 139 -1.08 6.38 -17.30
N ASN A 140 -1.17 6.25 -15.96
CA ASN A 140 -0.01 5.93 -15.15
C ASN A 140 0.44 4.48 -15.32
N VAL A 141 -0.49 3.52 -15.38
CA VAL A 141 -0.15 2.11 -15.61
C VAL A 141 0.42 1.89 -17.00
N SER A 142 -0.11 2.57 -18.03
CA SER A 142 0.43 2.51 -19.40
C SER A 142 1.88 3.01 -19.47
N ASN A 143 2.22 4.02 -18.65
CA ASN A 143 3.56 4.59 -18.59
C ASN A 143 4.52 3.78 -17.70
N PHE A 144 4.02 3.24 -16.59
CA PHE A 144 4.77 2.49 -15.60
C PHE A 144 3.90 1.36 -15.02
N PRO A 145 3.94 0.14 -15.60
CA PRO A 145 3.10 -0.98 -15.18
C PRO A 145 3.16 -1.32 -13.69
N ARG A 146 4.29 -1.08 -13.01
CA ARG A 146 4.41 -1.27 -11.55
C ARG A 146 3.95 -0.07 -10.71
N SER A 147 3.02 0.74 -11.18
CA SER A 147 2.48 1.83 -10.35
C SER A 147 1.69 1.27 -9.16
N MET A 148 1.86 1.91 -8.00
CA MET A 148 1.15 1.59 -6.77
C MET A 148 0.06 2.64 -6.54
N PHE A 149 -1.14 2.18 -6.22
CA PHE A 149 -2.26 3.05 -5.90
C PHE A 149 -2.77 2.74 -4.49
N ILE A 150 -2.92 3.77 -3.69
CA ILE A 150 -3.36 3.71 -2.30
C ILE A 150 -4.67 4.48 -2.21
N PHE A 151 -5.73 3.81 -1.80
CA PHE A 151 -7.03 4.40 -1.53
C PHE A 151 -7.24 4.39 -0.03
N ASP A 152 -7.16 5.56 0.58
CA ASP A 152 -7.40 5.78 2.00
C ASP A 152 -8.86 6.19 2.23
N GLU A 153 -9.39 5.81 3.39
CA GLU A 153 -10.79 6.06 3.80
C GLU A 153 -11.81 5.51 2.79
N MET A 154 -11.57 4.31 2.27
CA MET A 154 -12.46 3.69 1.28
C MET A 154 -13.86 3.38 1.79
N ASP A 155 -14.04 3.28 3.11
CA ASP A 155 -15.36 3.20 3.74
C ASP A 155 -16.23 4.44 3.50
N ARG A 156 -15.61 5.56 3.09
CA ARG A 156 -16.28 6.82 2.76
C ARG A 156 -16.40 7.05 1.25
N MET A 157 -15.76 6.21 0.44
CA MET A 157 -15.73 6.36 -1.01
C MET A 157 -17.08 6.00 -1.62
N HIS A 158 -17.56 6.84 -2.55
CA HIS A 158 -18.83 6.59 -3.23
C HIS A 158 -18.77 5.28 -4.04
N PRO A 159 -19.78 4.38 -3.97
CA PRO A 159 -19.76 3.08 -4.66
C PRO A 159 -19.44 3.15 -6.16
N ARG A 160 -19.97 4.14 -6.88
CA ARG A 160 -19.64 4.39 -8.31
C ARG A 160 -18.14 4.60 -8.59
N LEU A 161 -17.38 5.19 -7.65
CA LEU A 161 -15.93 5.31 -7.79
C LEU A 161 -15.24 3.95 -7.56
N ILE A 162 -15.73 3.15 -6.61
CA ILE A 162 -15.25 1.78 -6.39
C ILE A 162 -15.52 0.91 -7.63
N ASP A 163 -16.69 1.05 -8.24
CA ASP A 163 -17.05 0.36 -9.49
C ASP A 163 -16.11 0.74 -10.64
N THR A 164 -15.58 1.96 -10.64
CA THR A 164 -14.58 2.42 -11.62
C THR A 164 -13.26 1.66 -11.49
N LEU A 165 -12.94 1.15 -10.30
CA LEU A 165 -11.71 0.39 -10.04
C LEU A 165 -11.82 -1.07 -10.51
N LYS A 166 -13.02 -1.66 -10.48
CA LYS A 166 -13.23 -3.09 -10.75
C LYS A 166 -12.56 -3.59 -12.04
N PRO A 167 -12.65 -2.90 -13.19
CA PRO A 167 -12.04 -3.38 -14.44
C PRO A 167 -10.51 -3.51 -14.34
N PHE A 168 -9.88 -2.70 -13.47
CA PHE A 168 -8.45 -2.73 -13.24
C PHE A 168 -8.01 -3.79 -12.23
N LEU A 169 -8.94 -4.35 -11.45
CA LEU A 169 -8.69 -5.37 -10.43
C LEU A 169 -9.01 -6.79 -10.95
N ASP A 170 -9.76 -6.88 -12.04
CA ASP A 170 -10.18 -8.12 -12.67
C ASP A 170 -9.16 -8.58 -13.73
N ASN A 171 -9.12 -9.89 -14.00
CA ASN A 171 -8.22 -10.52 -14.96
C ASN A 171 -8.61 -10.24 -16.43
N ASN A 172 -9.25 -9.10 -16.71
CA ASN A 172 -9.66 -8.79 -18.07
C ASN A 172 -8.44 -8.41 -18.92
N ASP A 173 -8.18 -9.23 -19.93
CA ASP A 173 -7.12 -9.03 -20.91
C ASP A 173 -7.29 -7.75 -21.75
N ASN A 174 -8.34 -6.95 -21.52
CA ASN A 174 -8.55 -5.65 -22.15
C ASN A 174 -9.61 -4.81 -21.39
N VAL A 175 -9.23 -3.59 -20.99
CA VAL A 175 -10.18 -2.49 -20.75
C VAL A 175 -9.84 -1.39 -21.76
N ASP A 176 -10.77 -1.06 -22.64
CA ASP A 176 -10.61 -0.02 -23.69
C ASP A 176 -9.37 -0.18 -24.60
N GLY A 177 -8.99 -1.42 -24.93
CA GLY A 177 -7.87 -1.71 -25.85
C GLY A 177 -6.49 -1.64 -25.20
N VAL A 178 -6.41 -1.36 -23.90
CA VAL A 178 -5.21 -1.59 -23.09
C VAL A 178 -5.40 -2.86 -22.28
N SER A 179 -4.48 -3.79 -22.50
CA SER A 179 -4.43 -5.00 -21.72
C SER A 179 -3.66 -4.74 -20.43
N PHE A 180 -4.33 -4.91 -19.30
CA PHE A 180 -3.69 -4.87 -17.98
C PHE A 180 -2.86 -6.15 -17.71
N ASN A 181 -2.96 -7.12 -18.63
CA ASN A 181 -2.21 -8.39 -18.64
C ASN A 181 -1.24 -8.52 -19.84
N LYS A 182 -1.27 -7.64 -20.85
CA LYS A 182 -0.58 -7.84 -22.14
C LYS A 182 0.16 -6.59 -22.64
N HIS A 183 1.49 -6.74 -22.72
CA HIS A 183 2.52 -6.00 -23.46
C HIS A 183 2.34 -4.49 -23.78
N VAL A 184 3.15 -3.65 -23.13
CA VAL A 184 3.56 -2.31 -23.65
C VAL A 184 4.88 -2.38 -24.45
N CYS A 185 5.43 -3.57 -24.69
CA CYS A 185 6.61 -3.76 -25.53
C CYS A 185 6.42 -4.94 -26.49
N SER A 186 5.47 -4.86 -27.42
CA SER A 186 5.44 -5.67 -28.65
C SER A 186 4.46 -5.05 -29.64
N ALA A 187 4.91 -4.84 -30.89
CA ALA A 187 4.00 -4.58 -32.00
C ALA A 187 3.27 -5.90 -32.35
N GLY A 188 1.93 -5.89 -32.29
CA GLY A 188 1.05 -6.87 -32.93
C GLY A 188 0.41 -7.93 -32.01
N GLY A 189 -0.89 -8.20 -32.26
CA GLY A 189 -1.51 -9.51 -31.99
C GLY A 189 -2.66 -9.56 -30.98
N PHE A 190 -3.89 -9.49 -31.49
CA PHE A 190 -5.14 -9.88 -30.82
C PHE A 190 -5.04 -11.27 -30.17
N SER A 191 -5.70 -11.48 -29.02
CA SER A 191 -6.58 -12.65 -28.77
C SER A 191 -7.26 -12.61 -27.40
N HIS A 192 -8.54 -13.00 -27.47
CA HIS A 192 -9.60 -13.28 -26.49
C HIS A 192 -9.23 -14.03 -25.20
N SER A 193 -9.93 -13.70 -24.10
CA SER A 193 -10.45 -14.71 -23.15
C SER A 193 -11.65 -14.17 -22.35
N SER A 194 -12.55 -15.08 -21.97
CA SER A 194 -13.89 -14.84 -21.40
C SER A 194 -13.92 -14.73 -19.87
N LEU A 195 -14.85 -13.90 -19.40
CA LEU A 195 -15.27 -13.59 -18.03
C LEU A 195 -15.24 -14.76 -17.03
N ILE A 196 -14.55 -14.56 -15.90
CA ILE A 196 -14.77 -15.32 -14.67
C ILE A 196 -14.88 -14.34 -13.51
N ASN A 197 -16.04 -14.30 -12.85
CA ASN A 197 -16.22 -13.64 -11.55
C ASN A 197 -15.23 -14.25 -10.54
N LYS A 198 -14.16 -13.53 -10.21
CA LYS A 198 -13.21 -13.90 -9.14
C LYS A 198 -13.09 -12.76 -8.14
N HIS A 199 -12.76 -13.11 -6.89
CA HIS A 199 -12.53 -12.16 -5.80
C HIS A 199 -11.50 -11.09 -6.22
N LEU A 200 -11.96 -9.85 -6.35
CA LEU A 200 -11.16 -8.67 -6.75
C LEU A 200 -10.10 -8.26 -5.71
N ILE A 201 -10.19 -8.81 -4.50
CA ILE A 201 -9.27 -8.56 -3.38
C ILE A 201 -8.52 -9.87 -3.11
N ASP A 202 -7.19 -9.82 -3.12
CA ASP A 202 -6.36 -10.99 -2.82
C ASP A 202 -6.33 -11.31 -1.33
N HIS A 203 -6.15 -10.26 -0.52
CA HIS A 203 -5.92 -10.40 0.90
C HIS A 203 -6.69 -9.35 1.69
N TYR A 204 -7.61 -9.83 2.52
CA TYR A 204 -8.21 -9.06 3.60
C TYR A 204 -7.30 -9.18 4.81
N VAL A 205 -6.63 -8.09 5.16
CA VAL A 205 -5.58 -8.07 6.17
C VAL A 205 -6.06 -7.30 7.40
N PRO A 206 -6.35 -7.98 8.52
CA PRO A 206 -6.82 -7.32 9.72
C PRO A 206 -5.67 -6.64 10.47
N PHE A 207 -5.96 -5.45 10.99
CA PHE A 207 -5.13 -4.67 11.89
C PHE A 207 -5.76 -4.66 13.27
N LEU A 208 -5.02 -5.22 14.24
CA LEU A 208 -5.44 -5.41 15.61
C LEU A 208 -5.34 -4.08 16.40
N PRO A 209 -6.23 -3.84 17.38
CA PRO A 209 -6.05 -2.76 18.34
C PRO A 209 -4.70 -2.86 19.07
N LEU A 210 -4.10 -1.71 19.40
CA LEU A 210 -2.78 -1.65 20.01
C LEU A 210 -2.86 -1.63 21.53
N GLU A 211 -2.21 -2.58 22.20
CA GLU A 211 -1.93 -2.53 23.64
C GLU A 211 -0.90 -1.46 24.03
N LEU A 212 -0.80 -1.16 25.33
CA LEU A 212 0.16 -0.22 25.91
C LEU A 212 1.60 -0.47 25.46
N LYS A 213 2.04 -1.74 25.44
CA LYS A 213 3.40 -2.11 25.02
C LYS A 213 3.70 -1.69 23.58
N HIS A 214 2.71 -1.75 22.69
CA HIS A 214 2.86 -1.32 21.29
C HIS A 214 2.87 0.21 21.16
N VAL A 215 2.04 0.90 21.95
CA VAL A 215 2.05 2.37 22.00
C VAL A 215 3.41 2.89 22.51
N ARG A 216 3.95 2.27 23.56
CA ARG A 216 5.31 2.56 24.05
C ARG A 216 6.36 2.42 22.95
N GLN A 217 6.29 1.36 22.14
CA GLN A 217 7.21 1.19 20.99
C GLN A 217 7.05 2.31 19.96
N CYS A 218 5.82 2.75 19.67
CA CYS A 218 5.59 3.92 18.82
C CYS A 218 6.17 5.21 19.41
N VAL A 219 6.06 5.43 20.72
CA VAL A 219 6.65 6.61 21.39
C VAL A 219 8.16 6.61 21.23
N MET A 220 8.81 5.47 21.52
CA MET A 220 10.26 5.30 21.35
C MET A 220 10.72 5.54 19.91
N ALA A 221 9.95 5.07 18.93
CA ALA A 221 10.24 5.29 17.52
C ALA A 221 10.05 6.76 17.13
N GLU A 222 8.99 7.43 17.62
CA GLU A 222 8.73 8.83 17.30
C GLU A 222 9.75 9.77 17.96
N MET A 223 10.29 9.43 19.15
CA MET A 223 11.40 10.16 19.76
C MET A 223 12.59 10.27 18.81
N VAL A 224 12.97 9.16 18.17
CA VAL A 224 14.06 9.14 17.17
C VAL A 224 13.72 10.03 15.99
N HIS A 225 12.48 9.95 15.48
CA HIS A 225 12.03 10.78 14.36
C HIS A 225 12.00 12.28 14.67
N LEU A 226 11.83 12.66 15.93
CA LEU A 226 11.86 14.05 16.40
C LEU A 226 13.25 14.51 16.87
N ASN A 227 14.29 13.72 16.63
CA ASN A 227 15.65 13.94 17.13
C ASN A 227 15.70 14.17 18.65
N MET A 228 14.86 13.46 19.39
CA MET A 228 14.86 13.43 20.85
C MET A 228 15.72 12.26 21.33
N THR A 229 16.38 12.43 22.48
CA THR A 229 17.04 11.32 23.17
C THR A 229 15.98 10.31 23.61
N GLN A 230 16.18 9.03 23.31
CA GLN A 230 15.26 7.99 23.74
C GLN A 230 15.33 7.83 25.25
N ASP A 231 14.20 8.07 25.91
CA ASP A 231 14.03 7.94 27.34
C ASP A 231 12.91 6.93 27.60
N SER A 232 13.24 5.84 28.32
CA SER A 232 12.28 4.78 28.60
C SER A 232 11.20 5.19 29.58
N ASP A 233 11.55 6.00 30.58
CA ASP A 233 10.61 6.39 31.63
C ASP A 233 9.60 7.39 31.06
N LEU A 234 10.08 8.34 30.25
CA LEU A 234 9.22 9.24 29.50
C LEU A 234 8.35 8.49 28.48
N ALA A 235 8.89 7.49 27.78
CA ALA A 235 8.09 6.69 26.85
C ALA A 235 6.95 5.94 27.55
N ASP A 236 7.21 5.42 28.74
CA ASP A 236 6.23 4.75 29.59
C ASP A 236 5.15 5.72 30.10
N GLU A 237 5.55 6.92 30.53
CA GLU A 237 4.64 7.99 30.96
C GLU A 237 3.69 8.40 29.82
N VAL A 238 4.26 8.79 28.68
CA VAL A 238 3.48 9.22 27.50
C VAL A 238 2.53 8.11 27.03
N ALA A 239 2.98 6.86 27.06
CA ALA A 239 2.15 5.72 26.67
C ALA A 239 0.99 5.46 27.64
N ARG A 240 1.21 5.56 28.96
CA ARG A 240 0.17 5.41 29.99
C ARG A 240 -0.90 6.49 29.92
N ASP A 241 -0.49 7.71 29.59
CA ASP A 241 -1.39 8.86 29.52
C ASP A 241 -2.28 8.86 28.26
N MET A 242 -2.06 7.94 27.32
CA MET A 242 -2.96 7.78 26.17
C MET A 242 -4.35 7.28 26.62
N PRO A 243 -5.42 7.58 25.88
CA PRO A 243 -6.74 7.01 26.15
C PRO A 243 -6.82 5.54 25.74
N TYR A 244 -7.33 4.68 26.62
CA TYR A 244 -7.52 3.25 26.39
C TYR A 244 -8.97 2.82 26.61
N TYR A 245 -9.36 1.68 26.02
CA TYR A 245 -10.66 1.04 26.17
C TYR A 245 -10.51 -0.48 26.39
N PRO A 246 -11.48 -1.14 27.05
CA PRO A 246 -12.61 -0.54 27.78
C PRO A 246 -12.15 0.31 28.98
N GLU A 247 -13.03 1.12 29.56
CA GLU A 247 -12.63 2.13 30.58
C GLU A 247 -12.04 1.52 31.85
N GLU A 248 -12.52 0.35 32.25
CA GLU A 248 -12.08 -0.34 33.48
C GLU A 248 -10.73 -1.02 33.28
N GLU A 249 -10.59 -1.84 32.23
CA GLU A 249 -9.39 -2.65 32.01
C GLU A 249 -8.29 -1.91 31.23
N ARG A 250 -8.64 -0.83 30.52
CA ARG A 250 -7.71 0.04 29.77
C ARG A 250 -6.73 -0.74 28.88
N ILE A 251 -7.21 -1.76 28.16
CA ILE A 251 -6.37 -2.72 27.45
C ILE A 251 -5.87 -2.16 26.11
N TYR A 252 -6.75 -1.52 25.33
CA TYR A 252 -6.46 -1.14 23.95
C TYR A 252 -6.49 0.37 23.75
N ALA A 253 -5.48 0.91 23.07
CA ALA A 253 -5.39 2.33 22.79
C ALA A 253 -6.51 2.78 21.83
N PHE A 254 -7.26 3.80 22.23
CA PHE A 254 -8.43 4.27 21.49
C PHE A 254 -8.08 4.81 20.10
N LYS A 255 -6.94 5.51 19.97
CA LYS A 255 -6.44 6.06 18.70
C LYS A 255 -5.16 5.38 18.20
N GLY A 256 -4.79 4.23 18.76
CA GLY A 256 -3.50 3.59 18.50
C GLY A 256 -2.35 4.58 18.69
N CYS A 257 -1.43 4.62 17.73
CA CYS A 257 -0.27 5.53 17.76
C CYS A 257 -0.50 6.89 17.10
N LYS A 258 -1.71 7.18 16.61
CA LYS A 258 -1.98 8.39 15.79
C LYS A 258 -1.73 9.70 16.54
N SER A 259 -1.93 9.71 17.86
CA SER A 259 -1.78 10.90 18.72
C SER A 259 -0.38 11.06 19.33
N VAL A 260 0.51 10.08 19.16
CA VAL A 260 1.85 10.08 19.79
C VAL A 260 2.65 11.31 19.38
N ARG A 261 2.70 11.61 18.08
CA ARG A 261 3.47 12.74 17.52
C ARG A 261 3.03 14.10 18.05
N GLN A 262 1.73 14.30 18.29
CA GLN A 262 1.22 15.57 18.83
C GLN A 262 1.40 15.66 20.34
N LYS A 263 1.40 14.53 21.05
CA LYS A 263 1.47 14.50 22.51
C LYS A 263 2.91 14.56 23.04
N LEU A 264 3.84 13.88 22.38
CA LEU A 264 5.22 13.78 22.82
C LEU A 264 5.93 15.15 23.02
N PRO A 265 5.74 16.18 22.17
CA PRO A 265 6.33 17.50 22.38
C PRO A 265 5.83 18.25 23.62
N LEU A 266 4.72 17.81 24.24
CA LEU A 266 4.15 18.46 25.43
C LEU A 266 4.90 18.11 26.72
N TYR A 267 5.81 17.13 26.67
CA TYR A 267 6.62 16.66 27.81
C TYR A 267 8.08 17.18 27.72
N LYS A 268 8.32 18.21 26.90
CA LYS A 268 9.62 18.88 26.76
C LYS A 268 9.78 20.05 27.71
#